data_AF-A0A0F8XTH1-F1
#
_entry.id   AF-A0A0F8XTH1-F1
#
_cell.length_a   1.000
_cell.length_b   1.000
_cell.length_c   1.000
_cell.angle_alpha   90.00
_cell.angle_beta   90.00
_cell.angle_gamma   90.00
#
_symmetry.space_group_name_H-M   'P 1'
#
loop_
_entity.id
_entity.type
_entity.pdbx_description
1 polymer ?
#
loop_
_entity_poly.entity_id
_entity_poly.type
_entity_poly.pdbx_seq_one_letter_code
_entity_poly.pdbx_strand_id
1 'polypeptide(L)'
;GITPQGKDATVIDAWNRFGNEVWIDDVLRLEQEHPYGFTPVALQIVSLGSMLADENTIEHTGESLFFLIRDLIPELFRLVSIAQTINMRLAKGAYKFKNKGGTNTEPPDYDEATGIGAISSMGVEEDIEPMRVDDIKQSFTELNAIIETRLQRGSISNVDLGILGATPPSGVTLLAAKSERDTVYRPRTKAKGLLNKTTAEMFTQQVMQIGGSVELGVPGHKRTFQTSKLNGEYQTEYKYFVKSPELDAGVLTLYAAAGDAIAKRFKDRDILQLEDPDENDLWLSWERLGRNVPAVQMNRDVRNTIKLAEQGVEGAEIEAEIASAAMGVNLEQMLSGDIEVKPEEEKEAKQVVPLLGQQLLSLF
;
A
#
# COMPACT_ATOMS: atom_id res chain seq x y z
N GLY A 1 40.83 7.24 -12.43
CA GLY A 1 40.78 6.52 -11.14
C GLY A 1 41.75 7.20 -10.20
N ILE A 2 41.29 7.64 -9.04
CA ILE A 2 42.12 8.32 -8.03
C ILE A 2 42.67 7.24 -7.09
N THR A 3 43.98 7.22 -6.86
CA THR A 3 44.64 6.26 -5.96
C THR A 3 44.95 6.95 -4.64
N PRO A 4 44.25 6.64 -3.53
CA PRO A 4 44.50 7.30 -2.25
C PRO A 4 45.84 6.83 -1.65
N GLN A 5 46.74 7.77 -1.38
CA GLN A 5 47.96 7.54 -0.59
C GLN A 5 47.82 8.26 0.76
N GLY A 6 47.58 7.49 1.82
CA GLY A 6 47.86 7.81 3.23
C GLY A 6 47.59 9.23 3.75
N LYS A 7 46.34 9.47 4.15
CA LYS A 7 45.80 10.27 5.27
C LYS A 7 44.27 10.26 5.10
N ASP A 8 43.50 10.31 6.18
CA ASP A 8 42.05 10.47 6.08
C ASP A 8 41.79 11.80 5.34
N ALA A 9 41.11 11.73 4.20
CA ALA A 9 40.78 12.88 3.36
C ALA A 9 39.28 12.91 3.15
N THR A 10 38.68 14.10 3.19
CA THR A 10 37.24 14.25 2.91
C THR A 10 37.06 14.40 1.41
N VAL A 11 36.33 13.46 0.81
CA VAL A 11 35.98 13.50 -0.62
C VAL A 11 34.52 13.92 -0.73
N ILE A 12 34.28 15.04 -1.43
CA ILE A 12 32.93 15.51 -1.77
C ILE A 12 32.74 15.33 -3.27
N ASP A 13 31.82 14.46 -3.64
CA ASP A 13 31.38 14.26 -5.03
C ASP A 13 30.08 15.04 -5.26
N ALA A 14 30.19 16.22 -5.87
CA ALA A 14 29.10 17.16 -6.07
C ALA A 14 28.54 17.06 -7.49
N TRP A 15 27.30 16.57 -7.60
CA TRP A 15 26.57 16.50 -8.85
C TRP A 15 25.66 17.73 -9.00
N ASN A 16 25.98 18.61 -9.94
CA ASN A 16 25.19 19.81 -10.22
C ASN A 16 24.44 19.68 -11.57
N ARG A 17 23.73 20.72 -12.00
CA ARG A 17 22.93 20.71 -13.25
C ARG A 17 23.78 20.59 -14.52
N PHE A 18 25.03 21.01 -14.48
CA PHE A 18 25.91 21.18 -15.65
C PHE A 18 27.03 20.12 -15.71
N GLY A 19 27.50 19.67 -14.56
CA GLY A 19 28.57 18.69 -14.45
C GLY A 19 28.67 18.02 -13.08
N ASN A 20 29.75 17.27 -12.94
CA ASN A 20 30.22 16.64 -11.73
C ASN A 20 31.52 17.33 -11.29
N GLU A 21 31.60 17.67 -10.01
CA GLU A 21 32.78 18.24 -9.37
C GLU A 21 33.24 17.33 -8.22
N VAL A 22 34.50 16.92 -8.24
CA VAL A 22 35.09 16.13 -7.13
C VAL A 22 36.08 16.99 -6.37
N TRP A 23 35.77 17.23 -5.10
CA TRP A 23 36.58 17.98 -4.15
C TRP A 23 37.29 17.01 -3.20
N ILE A 24 38.58 17.24 -2.96
CA ILE A 24 39.38 16.50 -1.97
C ILE A 24 40.04 17.53 -1.07
N ASP A 25 39.67 17.54 0.21
CA ASP A 25 40.14 18.49 1.22
C ASP A 25 40.04 19.96 0.75
N ASP A 26 38.83 20.37 0.34
CA ASP A 26 38.49 21.70 -0.18
C ASP A 26 39.21 22.11 -1.47
N VAL A 27 39.93 21.19 -2.12
CA VAL A 27 40.56 21.41 -3.43
C VAL A 27 39.76 20.69 -4.50
N LEU A 28 39.27 21.43 -5.49
CA LEU A 28 38.67 20.88 -6.69
C LEU A 28 39.73 20.07 -7.47
N ARG A 29 39.48 18.78 -7.68
CA ARG A 29 40.41 17.86 -8.36
C ARG A 29 39.91 17.39 -9.72
N LEU A 30 38.60 17.34 -9.89
CA LEU A 30 37.96 16.91 -11.12
C LEU A 30 36.77 17.81 -11.39
N GLU A 31 36.65 18.25 -12.63
CA GLU A 31 35.45 18.87 -13.17
C GLU A 31 35.12 18.14 -14.48
N GLN A 32 33.91 17.62 -14.58
CA GLN A 32 33.45 16.85 -15.72
C GLN A 32 32.06 17.33 -16.14
N GLU A 33 31.92 17.81 -17.37
CA GLU A 33 30.60 18.13 -17.94
C GLU A 33 29.75 16.87 -18.14
N HIS A 34 28.43 17.01 -18.00
CA HIS A 34 27.51 15.90 -18.24
C HIS A 34 27.50 15.52 -19.73
N PRO A 35 27.88 14.28 -20.11
CA PRO A 35 27.93 13.89 -21.52
C PRO A 35 26.59 14.05 -22.25
N TYR A 36 25.49 13.95 -21.51
CA TYR A 36 24.13 14.03 -22.04
C TYR A 36 23.46 15.39 -21.79
N GLY A 37 24.15 16.35 -21.17
CA GLY A 37 23.62 17.69 -20.86
C GLY A 37 22.69 17.77 -19.64
N PHE A 38 22.57 16.69 -18.87
CA PHE A 38 21.79 16.63 -17.63
C PHE A 38 22.45 15.69 -16.60
N THR A 39 22.15 15.91 -15.32
CA THR A 39 22.64 15.09 -14.22
C THR A 39 22.06 13.66 -14.31
N PRO A 40 22.86 12.58 -14.29
CA PRO A 40 22.40 11.19 -14.44
C PRO A 40 21.71 10.64 -13.18
N VAL A 41 21.15 11.51 -12.35
CA VAL A 41 20.50 11.17 -11.09
C VAL A 41 19.17 11.89 -11.04
N ALA A 42 18.07 11.13 -10.99
CA ALA A 42 16.76 11.67 -10.65
C ALA A 42 16.50 11.45 -9.16
N LEU A 43 16.21 12.53 -8.45
CA LEU A 43 15.90 12.51 -7.04
C LEU A 43 14.54 13.19 -6.83
N GLN A 44 13.69 12.55 -6.03
CA GLN A 44 12.42 13.10 -5.61
C GLN A 44 12.26 12.87 -4.11
N ILE A 45 11.94 13.94 -3.40
CA ILE A 45 11.79 13.89 -1.95
C ILE A 45 10.31 13.74 -1.62
N VAL A 46 9.98 12.75 -0.81
CA VAL A 46 8.62 12.57 -0.31
C VAL A 46 8.41 13.49 0.89
N SER A 47 7.50 14.45 0.77
CA SER A 47 7.06 15.26 1.92
C SER A 47 6.00 14.50 2.72
N LEU A 48 6.17 14.40 4.04
CA LEU A 48 5.17 13.86 4.99
C LEU A 48 4.15 14.90 5.49
N GLY A 49 4.28 16.15 5.02
CA GLY A 49 3.43 17.26 5.39
C GLY A 49 4.07 18.58 4.94
N SER A 50 3.37 19.69 5.17
CA SER A 50 3.95 21.02 5.03
C SER A 50 4.57 21.41 6.37
N MET A 51 5.88 21.21 6.52
CA MET A 51 6.62 22.02 7.48
C MET A 51 6.73 23.39 6.83
N LEU A 52 5.91 24.35 7.29
CA LEU A 52 6.01 25.76 6.88
C LEU A 52 7.46 26.23 7.07
N ALA A 53 7.84 27.38 6.50
CA ALA A 53 9.23 27.89 6.40
C ALA A 53 9.94 28.15 7.75
N ASP A 54 10.08 27.11 8.55
CA ASP A 54 10.86 27.03 9.77
C ASP A 54 12.32 26.77 9.41
N GLU A 55 13.22 27.17 10.30
CA GLU A 55 14.67 27.06 10.08
C GLU A 55 15.12 25.60 9.86
N ASN A 56 14.38 24.63 10.40
CA ASN A 56 14.69 23.20 10.32
C ASN A 56 13.93 22.47 9.19
N THR A 57 13.23 23.19 8.30
CA THR A 57 12.45 22.56 7.23
C THR A 57 13.32 21.67 6.34
N ILE A 58 14.55 22.10 6.02
CA ILE A 58 15.46 21.32 5.17
C ILE A 58 15.88 20.01 5.86
N GLU A 59 16.13 20.03 7.17
CA GLU A 59 16.53 18.84 7.93
C GLU A 59 15.43 17.77 7.95
N HIS A 60 14.18 18.20 8.10
CA HIS A 60 13.04 17.29 8.16
C HIS A 60 12.38 17.02 6.79
N THR A 61 12.95 17.56 5.71
CA THR A 61 12.48 17.30 4.35
C THR A 61 12.94 15.92 3.90
N GLY A 62 11.99 15.03 3.61
CA GLY A 62 12.29 13.65 3.21
C GLY A 62 12.35 12.65 4.36
N GLU A 63 11.86 13.04 5.54
CA GLU A 63 11.69 12.14 6.67
C GLU A 63 10.88 10.88 6.33
N SER A 64 11.16 9.79 7.05
CA SER A 64 10.50 8.49 6.84
C SER A 64 9.06 8.51 7.36
N LEU A 65 8.20 7.58 6.90
CA LEU A 65 6.87 7.36 7.49
C LEU A 65 6.94 7.14 9.00
N PHE A 66 8.05 6.58 9.47
CA PHE A 66 8.29 6.32 10.87
C PHE A 66 8.65 7.57 11.68
N PHE A 67 8.82 8.74 11.08
CA PHE A 67 9.19 9.97 11.80
C PHE A 67 8.29 10.25 13.01
N LEU A 68 6.96 10.08 12.86
CA LEU A 68 5.99 10.33 13.93
C LEU A 68 6.06 9.31 15.09
N ILE A 69 6.65 8.15 14.86
CA ILE A 69 6.71 7.05 15.84
C ILE A 69 8.15 6.63 16.19
N ARG A 70 9.15 7.27 15.58
CA ARG A 70 10.56 6.90 15.69
C ARG A 70 11.00 6.87 17.16
N ASP A 71 10.56 7.84 17.93
CA ASP A 71 10.95 8.00 19.32
C ASP A 71 10.13 7.09 20.26
N LEU A 72 8.98 6.59 19.81
CA LEU A 72 8.15 5.64 20.58
C LEU A 72 8.68 4.20 20.53
N ILE A 73 9.38 3.82 19.46
CA ILE A 73 9.90 2.46 19.28
C ILE A 73 10.95 2.12 20.36
N PRO A 74 11.98 2.96 20.62
CA PRO A 74 12.92 2.72 21.72
C PRO A 74 12.22 2.64 23.09
N GLU A 75 11.19 3.46 23.30
CA GLU A 75 10.40 3.44 24.54
C GLU A 75 9.62 2.15 24.71
N LEU A 76 9.02 1.63 23.64
CA LEU A 76 8.39 0.31 23.64
C LEU A 76 9.41 -0.79 24.01
N PHE A 77 10.60 -0.77 23.41
CA PHE A 77 11.64 -1.74 23.75
C PHE A 77 12.14 -1.59 25.19
N ARG A 78 12.22 -0.36 25.71
CA ARG A 78 12.55 -0.09 27.11
C ARG A 78 11.53 -0.71 28.04
N LEU A 79 10.24 -0.59 27.74
CA LEU A 79 9.17 -1.17 28.55
C LEU A 79 9.15 -2.68 28.50
N VAL A 80 9.33 -3.29 27.33
CA VAL A 80 9.45 -4.74 27.20
C VAL A 80 10.63 -5.25 28.03
N SER A 81 11.76 -4.53 28.02
CA SER A 81 12.93 -4.86 28.85
C SER A 81 12.64 -4.77 30.35
N ILE A 82 11.92 -3.72 30.77
CA ILE A 82 11.47 -3.55 32.16
C ILE A 82 10.50 -4.68 32.55
N ALA A 83 9.54 -5.01 31.71
CA ALA A 83 8.57 -6.08 31.96
C ALA A 83 9.25 -7.45 32.06
N GLN A 84 10.21 -7.75 31.18
CA GLN A 84 11.02 -8.96 31.28
C GLN A 84 11.78 -9.00 32.62
N THR A 85 12.36 -7.88 33.04
CA THR A 85 13.05 -7.76 34.33
C THR A 85 12.09 -7.96 35.52
N ILE A 86 10.89 -7.39 35.47
CA ILE A 86 9.86 -7.58 36.50
C ILE A 86 9.40 -9.03 36.55
N ASN A 87 9.17 -9.66 35.40
CA ASN A 87 8.79 -11.07 35.32
C ASN A 87 9.87 -11.98 35.93
N MET A 88 11.14 -11.70 35.66
CA MET A 88 12.26 -12.40 36.32
C MET A 88 12.27 -12.15 37.83
N ARG A 89 12.04 -10.91 38.28
CA ARG A 89 11.92 -10.56 39.71
C ARG A 89 10.66 -11.10 40.37
N LEU A 90 9.64 -11.52 39.64
CA LEU A 90 8.49 -12.21 40.24
C LEU A 90 8.77 -13.70 40.42
N ALA A 91 9.51 -14.29 39.48
CA ALA A 91 9.97 -15.68 39.61
C ALA A 91 11.07 -15.85 40.66
N LYS A 92 11.97 -14.85 40.79
CA LYS A 92 13.05 -14.81 41.78
C LYS A 92 13.03 -13.48 42.55
N GLY A 93 11.97 -13.26 43.32
CA GLY A 93 11.73 -11.99 43.99
C GLY A 93 12.46 -11.82 45.29
N ALA A 94 12.57 -10.57 45.74
CA ALA A 94 13.01 -10.30 47.10
C ALA A 94 11.89 -10.69 48.09
N TYR A 95 12.27 -11.41 49.14
CA TYR A 95 11.38 -11.76 50.24
C TYR A 95 11.77 -11.01 51.49
N LYS A 96 10.77 -10.69 52.32
CA LYS A 96 10.95 -10.14 53.65
C LYS A 96 10.94 -11.29 54.63
N PHE A 97 12.04 -11.47 55.35
CA PHE A 97 12.10 -12.41 56.46
C PHE A 97 11.76 -11.67 57.76
N LYS A 98 10.63 -12.01 58.35
CA LYS A 98 10.19 -11.53 59.65
C LYS A 98 10.74 -12.46 60.72
N ASN A 99 11.56 -11.93 61.62
CA ASN A 99 12.19 -12.69 62.70
C ASN A 99 12.00 -11.99 64.05
N LYS A 100 12.26 -12.71 65.16
CA LYS A 100 12.20 -12.13 66.53
C LYS A 100 13.43 -11.30 66.88
N GLY A 101 14.57 -11.58 66.25
CA GLY A 101 15.86 -10.94 66.56
C GLY A 101 16.12 -9.61 65.83
N GLY A 102 15.22 -9.18 64.94
CA GLY A 102 15.35 -7.96 64.16
C GLY A 102 16.52 -8.01 63.18
N THR A 103 17.23 -6.89 63.00
CA THR A 103 18.35 -6.73 62.07
C THR A 103 19.61 -7.53 62.44
N ASN A 104 19.65 -8.14 63.62
CA ASN A 104 20.84 -8.83 64.14
C ASN A 104 20.84 -10.33 63.85
N THR A 105 19.81 -10.86 63.21
CA THR A 105 19.74 -12.28 62.82
C THR A 105 20.00 -12.42 61.33
N GLU A 106 20.88 -13.34 60.98
CA GLU A 106 21.21 -13.63 59.59
C GLU A 106 20.00 -14.27 58.90
N PRO A 107 19.55 -13.74 57.75
CA PRO A 107 18.45 -14.34 57.00
C PRO A 107 18.86 -15.71 56.45
N PRO A 108 17.89 -16.63 56.25
CA PRO A 108 18.16 -17.94 55.64
C PRO A 108 18.66 -17.77 54.21
N ASP A 109 19.40 -18.77 53.70
CA ASP A 109 19.88 -18.76 52.34
C ASP A 109 18.71 -18.74 51.35
N TYR A 110 18.80 -17.85 50.36
CA TYR A 110 17.73 -17.53 49.44
C TYR A 110 17.32 -18.75 48.61
N ASP A 111 18.30 -19.49 48.08
CA ASP A 111 18.06 -20.65 47.22
C ASP A 111 17.48 -21.84 48.01
N GLU A 112 17.84 -21.97 49.28
CA GLU A 112 17.31 -23.01 50.17
C GLU A 112 15.89 -22.70 50.67
N ALA A 113 15.56 -21.42 50.88
CA ALA A 113 14.26 -21.02 51.40
C ALA A 113 13.19 -20.84 50.29
N THR A 114 13.59 -20.53 49.07
CA THR A 114 12.66 -20.15 47.97
C THR A 114 12.75 -21.05 46.73
N GLY A 115 13.63 -22.07 46.78
CA GLY A 115 13.77 -23.05 45.71
C GLY A 115 12.48 -23.83 45.41
N ILE A 116 12.33 -24.28 44.16
CA ILE A 116 11.17 -25.08 43.75
C ILE A 116 11.13 -26.39 44.55
N GLY A 117 10.08 -26.59 45.33
CA GLY A 117 9.92 -27.77 46.19
C GLY A 117 10.71 -27.73 47.50
N ALA A 118 11.31 -26.58 47.85
CA ALA A 118 11.95 -26.39 49.14
C ALA A 118 10.92 -26.41 50.28
N ILE A 119 11.27 -27.09 51.36
CA ILE A 119 10.50 -27.10 52.61
C ILE A 119 11.43 -26.51 53.67
N SER A 120 11.25 -25.22 53.97
CA SER A 120 11.99 -24.54 55.03
C SER A 120 11.22 -24.63 56.35
N SER A 121 11.89 -25.02 57.43
CA SER A 121 11.32 -25.01 58.77
C SER A 121 11.38 -23.58 59.33
N MET A 122 10.23 -23.03 59.72
CA MET A 122 10.13 -21.68 60.28
C MET A 122 9.60 -21.70 61.71
N GLY A 123 10.03 -20.74 62.56
CA GLY A 123 9.46 -20.56 63.89
C GLY A 123 8.00 -20.10 63.86
N VAL A 124 7.24 -20.34 64.93
CA VAL A 124 5.77 -20.07 65.01
C VAL A 124 5.38 -18.60 64.76
N GLU A 125 6.32 -17.65 64.91
CA GLU A 125 6.11 -16.22 64.68
C GLU A 125 6.97 -15.63 63.54
N GLU A 126 7.68 -16.49 62.80
CA GLU A 126 8.52 -16.08 61.68
C GLU A 126 7.76 -16.25 60.37
N ASP A 127 7.98 -15.33 59.41
CA ASP A 127 7.30 -15.36 58.11
C ASP A 127 8.23 -14.90 56.98
N ILE A 128 8.06 -15.47 55.79
CA ILE A 128 8.77 -15.12 54.56
C ILE A 128 7.73 -14.62 53.59
N GLU A 129 7.56 -13.30 53.53
CA GLU A 129 6.57 -12.68 52.65
C GLU A 129 7.24 -12.15 51.38
N PRO A 130 6.74 -12.47 50.17
CA PRO A 130 7.23 -11.87 48.96
C PRO A 130 6.96 -10.36 48.97
N MET A 131 7.93 -9.56 48.53
CA MET A 131 7.69 -8.14 48.33
C MET A 131 6.72 -7.93 47.17
N ARG A 132 5.62 -7.21 47.40
CA ARG A 132 4.59 -6.98 46.38
C ARG A 132 5.10 -6.05 45.28
N VAL A 133 4.95 -6.49 44.03
CA VAL A 133 5.33 -5.75 42.81
C VAL A 133 4.09 -5.48 41.93
N ASP A 134 2.88 -5.66 42.48
CA ASP A 134 1.62 -5.70 41.72
C ASP A 134 1.31 -4.38 40.99
N ASP A 135 1.59 -3.23 41.62
CA ASP A 135 1.31 -1.90 41.05
C ASP A 135 2.08 -1.62 39.76
N ILE A 136 3.23 -2.27 39.57
CA ILE A 136 4.08 -2.06 38.39
C ILE A 136 3.49 -2.78 37.17
N LYS A 137 2.81 -3.92 37.36
CA LYS A 137 2.16 -4.65 36.25
C LYS A 137 1.01 -3.85 35.65
N GLN A 138 0.16 -3.27 36.50
CA GLN A 138 -0.96 -2.45 36.04
C GLN A 138 -0.47 -1.22 35.28
N SER A 139 0.54 -0.54 35.83
CA SER A 139 1.18 0.61 35.18
C SER A 139 1.80 0.25 33.83
N PHE A 140 2.42 -0.94 33.71
CA PHE A 140 2.95 -1.45 32.45
C PHE A 140 1.84 -1.70 31.42
N THR A 141 0.74 -2.36 31.81
CA THR A 141 -0.37 -2.65 30.90
C THR A 141 -1.01 -1.36 30.36
N GLU A 142 -1.24 -0.38 31.23
CA GLU A 142 -1.78 0.92 30.82
C GLU A 142 -0.84 1.65 29.86
N LEU A 143 0.46 1.69 30.19
CA LEU A 143 1.44 2.40 29.39
C LEU A 143 1.69 1.69 28.04
N ASN A 144 1.71 0.36 28.01
CA ASN A 144 1.76 -0.40 26.76
C ASN A 144 0.53 -0.11 25.88
N ALA A 145 -0.67 -0.09 26.46
CA ALA A 145 -1.89 0.26 25.72
C ALA A 145 -1.84 1.68 25.15
N ILE A 146 -1.31 2.65 25.91
CA ILE A 146 -1.11 4.03 25.43
C ILE A 146 -0.12 4.03 24.25
N ILE A 147 1.04 3.39 24.38
CA ILE A 147 2.05 3.38 23.31
C ILE A 147 1.53 2.66 22.08
N GLU A 148 0.90 1.50 22.20
CA GLU A 148 0.30 0.78 21.06
C GLU A 148 -0.77 1.63 20.36
N THR A 149 -1.63 2.32 21.12
CA THR A 149 -2.65 3.23 20.54
C THR A 149 -1.99 4.38 19.79
N ARG A 150 -0.90 4.96 20.32
CA ARG A 150 -0.14 6.03 19.65
C ARG A 150 0.60 5.51 18.42
N LEU A 151 1.16 4.31 18.49
CA LEU A 151 1.82 3.64 17.38
C LEU A 151 0.82 3.40 16.24
N GLN A 152 -0.37 2.87 16.54
CA GLN A 152 -1.41 2.62 15.53
C GLN A 152 -1.91 3.91 14.86
N ARG A 153 -2.04 5.01 15.61
CA ARG A 153 -2.46 6.32 15.06
C ARG A 153 -1.35 7.03 14.28
N GLY A 154 -0.10 6.87 14.71
CA GLY A 154 1.06 7.49 14.08
C GLY A 154 1.68 6.67 12.94
N SER A 155 1.27 5.40 12.78
CA SER A 155 1.76 4.49 11.75
C SER A 155 0.62 4.04 10.83
N ILE A 156 0.87 3.00 10.03
CA ILE A 156 -0.13 2.41 9.14
C ILE A 156 -1.18 1.71 10.02
N SER A 157 -2.45 2.01 9.79
CA SER A 157 -3.54 1.45 10.59
C SER A 157 -3.65 -0.07 10.43
N ASN A 158 -4.17 -0.78 11.43
CA ASN A 158 -4.41 -2.24 11.33
C ASN A 158 -5.41 -2.58 10.20
N VAL A 159 -6.33 -1.66 9.90
CA VAL A 159 -7.29 -1.78 8.79
C VAL A 159 -6.54 -1.78 7.44
N ASP A 160 -5.50 -0.96 7.31
CA ASP A 160 -4.65 -0.95 6.10
C ASP A 160 -3.80 -2.22 5.95
N LEU A 161 -3.51 -2.92 7.06
CA LEU A 161 -2.83 -4.21 7.05
C LEU A 161 -3.79 -5.40 6.83
N GLY A 162 -5.08 -5.13 6.55
CA GLY A 162 -6.09 -6.16 6.33
C GLY A 162 -6.60 -6.83 7.61
N ILE A 163 -6.24 -6.32 8.79
CA ILE A 163 -6.73 -6.81 10.07
C ILE A 163 -8.01 -6.04 10.42
N LEU A 164 -9.12 -6.51 9.87
CA LEU A 164 -10.44 -6.01 10.22
C LEU A 164 -10.85 -6.60 11.58
N GLY A 165 -11.28 -5.73 12.50
CA GLY A 165 -11.86 -6.17 13.78
C GLY A 165 -13.08 -7.07 13.57
N ALA A 166 -13.51 -7.77 14.62
CA ALA A 166 -14.48 -8.88 14.59
C ALA A 166 -15.94 -8.54 14.15
N THR A 167 -16.16 -7.46 13.40
CA THR A 167 -17.43 -7.12 12.75
C THR A 167 -17.15 -6.65 11.33
N PRO A 168 -17.98 -7.02 10.33
CA PRO A 168 -17.81 -6.53 8.97
C PRO A 168 -17.83 -4.99 9.01
N PRO A 169 -16.74 -4.32 8.60
CA PRO A 169 -16.68 -2.87 8.65
C PRO A 169 -17.74 -2.30 7.72
N SER A 170 -18.42 -1.25 8.17
CA SER A 170 -19.35 -0.51 7.33
C SER A 170 -18.64 0.10 6.11
N GLY A 171 -19.39 0.34 5.02
CA GLY A 171 -18.86 1.03 3.84
C GLY A 171 -18.22 2.39 4.19
N VAL A 172 -18.81 3.13 5.14
CA VAL A 172 -18.26 4.41 5.62
C VAL A 172 -16.94 4.23 6.37
N THR A 173 -16.81 3.23 7.22
CA THR A 173 -15.54 2.96 7.94
C THR A 173 -14.42 2.54 7.00
N LEU A 174 -14.73 1.78 5.93
CA LEU A 174 -13.75 1.43 4.90
C LEU A 174 -13.29 2.68 4.13
N LEU A 175 -14.19 3.60 3.83
CA LEU A 175 -13.83 4.85 3.15
C LEU A 175 -13.05 5.82 4.03
N ALA A 176 -13.38 5.88 5.33
CA ALA A 176 -12.59 6.65 6.29
C ALA A 176 -11.15 6.10 6.36
N ALA A 177 -11.01 4.78 6.45
CA ALA A 177 -9.70 4.12 6.38
C ALA A 177 -8.98 4.41 5.04
N LYS A 178 -9.69 4.37 3.90
CA LYS A 178 -9.13 4.78 2.59
C LYS A 178 -8.58 6.20 2.62
N SER A 179 -9.30 7.15 3.21
CA SER A 179 -8.87 8.55 3.31
C SER A 179 -7.61 8.72 4.18
N GLU A 180 -7.54 8.02 5.31
CA GLU A 180 -6.36 8.02 6.18
C GLU A 180 -5.15 7.41 5.46
N ARG A 181 -5.37 6.28 4.77
CA ARG A 181 -4.37 5.62 3.93
C ARG A 181 -3.86 6.54 2.84
N ASP A 182 -4.77 7.18 2.10
CA ASP A 182 -4.41 8.07 0.99
C ASP A 182 -3.61 9.28 1.46
N THR A 183 -3.81 9.75 2.69
CA THR A 183 -2.97 10.83 3.28
C THR A 183 -1.50 10.42 3.35
N VAL A 184 -1.22 9.14 3.63
CA VAL A 184 0.14 8.59 3.68
C VAL A 184 0.67 8.24 2.29
N TYR A 185 -0.11 7.55 1.46
CA TYR A 185 0.39 7.02 0.18
C TYR A 185 0.38 8.06 -0.94
N ARG A 186 -0.54 9.04 -0.95
CA ARG A 186 -0.66 9.99 -2.06
C ARG A 186 0.58 10.85 -2.30
N PRO A 187 1.25 11.41 -1.27
CA PRO A 187 2.52 12.11 -1.48
C PRO A 187 3.60 11.20 -2.08
N ARG A 188 3.63 9.93 -1.67
CA ARG A 188 4.61 8.92 -2.14
C ARG A 188 4.35 8.51 -3.58
N THR A 189 3.11 8.22 -3.94
CA THR A 189 2.73 7.88 -5.32
C THR A 189 2.95 9.06 -6.25
N LYS A 190 2.66 10.29 -5.80
CA LYS A 190 2.97 11.52 -6.55
C LYS A 190 4.48 11.69 -6.77
N ALA A 191 5.28 11.58 -5.72
CA ALA A 191 6.74 11.66 -5.82
C ALA A 191 7.31 10.58 -6.74
N LYS A 192 6.79 9.35 -6.65
CA LYS A 192 7.14 8.25 -7.56
C LYS A 192 6.76 8.56 -9.01
N GLY A 193 5.61 9.19 -9.24
CA GLY A 193 5.18 9.63 -10.58
C GLY A 193 6.08 10.70 -11.16
N LEU A 194 6.48 11.68 -10.35
CA LEU A 194 7.46 12.69 -10.75
C LEU A 194 8.84 12.07 -11.02
N LEU A 195 9.25 11.10 -10.20
CA LEU A 195 10.52 10.39 -10.38
C LEU A 195 10.51 9.63 -11.71
N ASN A 196 9.48 8.83 -11.96
CA ASN A 196 9.34 8.09 -13.20
C ASN A 196 9.22 9.01 -14.41
N LYS A 197 8.54 10.15 -14.28
CA LYS A 197 8.48 11.17 -15.33
C LYS A 197 9.87 11.72 -15.65
N THR A 198 10.62 12.12 -14.63
CA THR A 198 11.99 12.63 -14.79
C THR A 198 12.89 11.57 -15.44
N THR A 199 12.79 10.32 -14.99
CA THR A 199 13.53 9.19 -15.58
C THR A 199 13.14 8.93 -17.03
N ALA A 200 11.85 9.01 -17.36
CA ALA A 200 11.37 8.85 -18.74
C ALA A 200 11.90 9.98 -19.65
N GLU A 201 11.89 11.23 -19.17
CA GLU A 201 12.47 12.37 -19.89
C GLU A 201 13.97 12.18 -20.15
N MET A 202 14.73 11.74 -19.14
CA MET A 202 16.16 11.40 -19.32
C MET A 202 16.37 10.28 -20.32
N PHE A 203 15.56 9.21 -20.24
CA PHE A 203 15.63 8.09 -21.17
C PHE A 203 15.32 8.53 -22.61
N THR A 204 14.28 9.34 -22.82
CA THR A 204 13.95 9.89 -24.14
C THR A 204 15.09 10.76 -24.68
N GLN A 205 15.72 11.60 -23.85
CA GLN A 205 16.87 12.40 -24.28
C GLN A 205 18.07 11.53 -24.67
N GLN A 206 18.36 10.45 -23.93
CA GLN A 206 19.41 9.50 -24.29
C GLN A 206 19.11 8.80 -25.63
N VAL A 207 17.86 8.34 -25.82
CA VAL A 207 17.42 7.70 -27.06
C VAL A 207 17.53 8.65 -28.25
N MET A 208 17.18 9.92 -28.07
CA MET A 208 17.35 10.95 -29.12
C MET A 208 18.82 11.18 -29.48
N GLN A 209 19.73 11.16 -28.50
CA GLN A 209 21.16 11.36 -28.74
C GLN A 209 21.85 10.18 -29.42
N ILE A 210 21.42 8.94 -29.13
CA ILE A 210 21.90 7.74 -29.85
C ILE A 210 21.52 7.84 -31.33
N GLY A 211 20.31 8.32 -31.62
CA GLY A 211 19.80 8.45 -32.99
C GLY A 211 19.49 7.10 -33.65
N GLY A 212 18.89 7.16 -34.85
CA GLY A 212 18.60 5.97 -35.66
C GLY A 212 17.34 5.21 -35.23
N SER A 213 17.38 3.87 -35.33
CA SER A 213 16.29 2.98 -34.93
C SER A 213 16.71 2.15 -33.72
N VAL A 214 15.91 2.19 -32.65
CA VAL A 214 16.14 1.40 -31.44
C VAL A 214 15.15 0.25 -31.39
N GLU A 215 15.63 -0.95 -31.10
CA GLU A 215 14.78 -2.11 -30.82
C GLU A 215 14.39 -2.12 -29.34
N LEU A 216 13.10 -1.96 -29.07
CA LEU A 216 12.54 -1.99 -27.71
C LEU A 216 11.63 -3.22 -27.56
N GLY A 217 11.80 -3.97 -26.48
CA GLY A 217 10.94 -5.09 -26.12
C GLY A 217 11.66 -6.25 -25.44
N VAL A 218 10.88 -7.25 -25.05
CA VAL A 218 11.36 -8.52 -24.48
C VAL A 218 11.98 -9.37 -25.61
N PRO A 219 13.00 -10.20 -25.34
CA PRO A 219 13.50 -11.16 -26.33
C PRO A 219 12.35 -11.95 -26.98
N GLY A 220 12.21 -11.86 -28.31
CA GLY A 220 11.11 -12.47 -29.08
C GLY A 220 9.97 -11.53 -29.49
N HIS A 221 9.80 -10.38 -28.82
CA HIS A 221 8.77 -9.37 -29.15
C HIS A 221 9.36 -7.96 -29.23
N LYS A 222 10.50 -7.83 -29.92
CA LYS A 222 11.11 -6.53 -30.16
C LYS A 222 10.35 -5.78 -31.25
N ARG A 223 10.09 -4.50 -31.01
CA ARG A 223 9.58 -3.56 -32.01
C ARG A 223 10.67 -2.54 -32.32
N THR A 224 10.91 -2.30 -33.60
CA THR A 224 11.79 -1.22 -34.06
C THR A 224 11.06 0.11 -33.95
N PHE A 225 11.63 1.03 -33.18
CA PHE A 225 11.15 2.40 -33.04
C PHE A 225 12.15 3.36 -33.68
N GLN A 226 11.65 4.24 -34.54
CA GLN A 226 12.45 5.32 -35.12
C GLN A 226 12.53 6.48 -34.13
N THR A 227 13.74 6.92 -33.82
CA THR A 227 14.00 8.05 -32.91
C THR A 227 13.42 9.37 -33.43
N SER A 228 13.26 9.51 -34.75
CA SER A 228 12.61 10.68 -35.38
C SER A 228 11.17 10.89 -34.93
N LYS A 229 10.47 9.84 -34.49
CA LYS A 229 9.10 9.93 -33.96
C LYS A 229 9.02 10.49 -32.53
N LEU A 230 10.17 10.73 -31.90
CA LEU A 230 10.30 11.34 -30.57
C LEU A 230 10.67 12.83 -30.66
N ASN A 231 10.72 13.42 -31.86
CA ASN A 231 10.91 14.85 -32.06
C ASN A 231 9.55 15.57 -31.97
N GLY A 232 9.12 15.91 -30.76
CA GLY A 232 7.84 16.57 -30.48
C GLY A 232 7.70 16.92 -29.00
N GLU A 233 6.63 17.65 -28.65
CA GLU A 233 6.28 17.90 -27.25
C GLU A 233 5.43 16.74 -26.74
N TYR A 234 5.98 15.96 -25.80
CA TYR A 234 5.27 14.86 -25.16
C TYR A 234 5.06 15.18 -23.69
N GLN A 235 3.86 14.92 -23.21
CA GLN A 235 3.56 14.92 -21.79
C GLN A 235 3.44 13.46 -21.33
N THR A 236 4.44 12.99 -20.58
CA THR A 236 4.34 11.71 -19.89
C THR A 236 3.72 11.93 -18.51
N GLU A 237 2.59 11.26 -18.25
CA GLU A 237 1.93 11.29 -16.95
C GLU A 237 1.87 9.85 -16.39
N TYR A 238 2.35 9.69 -15.15
CA TYR A 238 2.24 8.43 -14.41
C TYR A 238 1.14 8.58 -13.36
N LYS A 239 0.05 7.84 -13.53
CA LYS A 239 -1.03 7.74 -12.54
C LYS A 239 -0.87 6.43 -11.77
N TYR A 240 -0.86 6.50 -10.44
CA TYR A 240 -0.85 5.32 -9.58
C TYR A 240 -2.16 5.24 -8.83
N PHE A 241 -2.69 4.03 -8.76
CA PHE A 241 -3.88 3.70 -8.01
C PHE A 241 -3.53 2.64 -6.98
N VAL A 242 -4.08 2.78 -5.78
CA VAL A 242 -3.89 1.78 -4.73
C VAL A 242 -5.13 0.90 -4.70
N LYS A 243 -5.02 -0.29 -5.28
CA LYS A 243 -6.12 -1.27 -5.31
C LYS A 243 -6.21 -2.03 -4.00
N SER A 244 -7.41 -2.18 -3.44
CA SER A 244 -7.70 -3.05 -2.29
C SER A 244 -9.12 -3.57 -2.45
N PRO A 245 -9.32 -4.90 -2.51
CA PRO A 245 -10.65 -5.49 -2.67
C PRO A 245 -11.66 -5.02 -1.62
N GLU A 246 -11.19 -4.78 -0.39
CA GLU A 246 -12.01 -4.33 0.73
C GLU A 246 -12.50 -2.89 0.52
N LEU A 247 -11.59 -2.00 0.10
CA LEU A 247 -11.94 -0.61 -0.20
C LEU A 247 -12.82 -0.51 -1.45
N ASP A 248 -12.55 -1.34 -2.45
CA ASP A 248 -13.33 -1.41 -3.68
C ASP A 248 -14.77 -1.88 -3.37
N ALA A 249 -14.96 -2.80 -2.41
CA ALA A 249 -16.29 -3.19 -1.95
C ALA A 249 -17.05 -2.03 -1.27
N GLY A 250 -16.35 -1.18 -0.52
CA GLY A 250 -16.92 0.05 0.05
C GLY A 250 -17.31 1.09 -1.01
N VAL A 251 -16.47 1.26 -2.02
CA VAL A 251 -16.75 2.15 -3.16
C VAL A 251 -17.92 1.64 -4.01
N LEU A 252 -17.96 0.34 -4.31
CA LEU A 252 -19.08 -0.30 -5.03
C LEU A 252 -20.39 -0.21 -4.24
N THR A 253 -20.30 -0.29 -2.91
CA THR A 253 -21.43 -0.08 -2.00
C THR A 253 -21.98 1.35 -2.09
N LEU A 254 -21.11 2.37 -2.12
CA LEU A 254 -21.54 3.75 -2.37
C LEU A 254 -22.13 3.93 -3.76
N TYR A 255 -21.49 3.33 -4.77
CA TYR A 255 -21.95 3.38 -6.16
C TYR A 255 -23.38 2.83 -6.27
N ALA A 256 -23.65 1.67 -5.66
CA ALA A 256 -24.98 1.07 -5.60
C ALA A 256 -25.98 1.96 -4.84
N ALA A 257 -25.57 2.48 -3.68
CA ALA A 257 -26.44 3.33 -2.85
C ALA A 257 -26.78 4.68 -3.49
N ALA A 258 -25.91 5.21 -4.35
CA ALA A 258 -26.19 6.43 -5.10
C ALA A 258 -27.35 6.25 -6.10
N GLY A 259 -27.76 5.00 -6.41
CA GLY A 259 -28.91 4.69 -7.25
C GLY A 259 -28.87 5.47 -8.56
N ASP A 260 -29.97 6.08 -8.97
CA ASP A 260 -30.03 7.00 -10.12
C ASP A 260 -29.97 8.49 -9.72
N ALA A 261 -29.69 8.79 -8.45
CA ALA A 261 -29.69 10.17 -7.96
C ALA A 261 -28.55 11.02 -8.57
N ILE A 262 -27.52 10.38 -9.10
CA ILE A 262 -26.34 11.05 -9.68
C ILE A 262 -26.08 10.48 -11.08
N ALA A 263 -25.62 11.34 -12.00
CA ALA A 263 -25.25 10.94 -13.35
C ALA A 263 -24.19 9.83 -13.35
N LYS A 264 -24.37 8.80 -14.18
CA LYS A 264 -23.46 7.64 -14.26
C LYS A 264 -21.99 8.05 -14.46
N ARG A 265 -21.73 8.99 -15.37
CA ARG A 265 -20.38 9.51 -15.64
C ARG A 265 -19.70 10.09 -14.40
N PHE A 266 -20.46 10.74 -13.51
CA PHE A 266 -19.93 11.24 -12.24
C PHE A 266 -19.63 10.08 -11.29
N LYS A 267 -20.49 9.06 -11.23
CA LYS A 267 -20.22 7.87 -10.41
C LYS A 267 -18.96 7.14 -10.88
N ASP A 268 -18.80 6.97 -12.18
CA ASP A 268 -17.67 6.23 -12.77
C ASP A 268 -16.34 6.98 -12.55
N ARG A 269 -16.34 8.31 -12.66
CA ARG A 269 -15.15 9.14 -12.46
C ARG A 269 -14.84 9.40 -10.98
N ASP A 270 -15.83 9.81 -10.20
CA ASP A 270 -15.61 10.39 -8.88
C ASP A 270 -15.84 9.39 -7.74
N ILE A 271 -16.71 8.38 -7.93
CA ILE A 271 -16.92 7.30 -6.95
C ILE A 271 -15.98 6.14 -7.26
N LEU A 272 -16.11 5.52 -8.45
CA LEU A 272 -15.31 4.35 -8.84
C LEU A 272 -13.86 4.69 -9.19
N GLN A 273 -13.56 5.95 -9.52
CA GLN A 273 -12.22 6.41 -9.87
C GLN A 273 -11.62 5.61 -11.03
N LEU A 274 -12.43 5.27 -12.05
CA LEU A 274 -11.96 4.57 -13.24
C LEU A 274 -10.93 5.38 -14.01
N GLU A 275 -9.92 4.70 -14.58
CA GLU A 275 -8.81 5.35 -15.30
C GLU A 275 -9.27 6.07 -16.56
N ASP A 276 -10.12 5.40 -17.34
CA ASP A 276 -10.79 5.92 -18.52
C ASP A 276 -12.29 5.59 -18.46
N PRO A 277 -13.13 6.50 -17.91
CA PRO A 277 -14.56 6.27 -17.83
C PRO A 277 -15.22 6.27 -19.22
N ASP A 278 -14.65 6.98 -20.19
CA ASP A 278 -15.25 7.11 -21.52
C ASP A 278 -15.03 5.81 -22.32
N GLU A 279 -13.85 5.19 -22.21
CA GLU A 279 -13.60 3.86 -22.79
C GLU A 279 -14.50 2.80 -22.13
N ASN A 280 -14.62 2.83 -20.80
CA ASN A 280 -15.49 1.89 -20.09
C ASN A 280 -16.97 2.08 -20.47
N ASP A 281 -17.43 3.31 -20.67
CA ASP A 281 -18.78 3.59 -21.16
C ASP A 281 -18.99 3.06 -22.58
N LEU A 282 -17.98 3.18 -23.47
CA LEU A 282 -18.02 2.57 -24.80
C LEU A 282 -18.17 1.05 -24.71
N TRP A 283 -17.34 0.38 -23.90
CA TRP A 283 -17.44 -1.06 -23.68
C TRP A 283 -18.78 -1.48 -23.08
N LEU A 284 -19.29 -0.73 -22.11
CA LEU A 284 -20.56 -1.03 -21.45
C LEU A 284 -21.75 -0.77 -22.39
N SER A 285 -21.69 0.25 -23.24
CA SER A 285 -22.65 0.47 -24.33
C SER A 285 -22.58 -0.67 -25.35
N TRP A 286 -21.39 -1.19 -25.61
CA TRP A 286 -21.15 -2.30 -26.51
C TRP A 286 -21.74 -3.61 -25.94
N GLU A 287 -21.61 -3.86 -24.64
CA GLU A 287 -22.27 -4.98 -23.94
C GLU A 287 -23.79 -4.83 -23.90
N ARG A 288 -24.30 -3.64 -23.58
CA ARG A 288 -25.75 -3.35 -23.60
C ARG A 288 -26.36 -3.59 -24.97
N LEU A 289 -25.66 -3.22 -26.04
CA LEU A 289 -26.09 -3.53 -27.40
C LEU A 289 -26.19 -5.04 -27.63
N GLY A 290 -25.29 -5.85 -27.07
CA GLY A 290 -25.37 -7.30 -27.14
C GLY A 290 -26.57 -7.88 -26.39
N ARG A 291 -26.92 -7.31 -25.22
CA ARG A 291 -28.12 -7.70 -24.45
C ARG A 291 -29.42 -7.31 -25.15
N ASN A 292 -29.47 -6.10 -25.70
CA ASN A 292 -30.65 -5.58 -26.38
C ASN A 292 -30.85 -6.20 -27.78
N VAL A 293 -29.75 -6.58 -28.44
CA VAL A 293 -29.76 -7.17 -29.78
C VAL A 293 -29.00 -8.51 -29.75
N PRO A 294 -29.66 -9.63 -29.41
CA PRO A 294 -29.01 -10.94 -29.26
C PRO A 294 -28.22 -11.39 -30.48
N ALA A 295 -28.66 -10.99 -31.68
CA ALA A 295 -27.96 -11.33 -32.91
C ALA A 295 -26.57 -10.67 -33.01
N VAL A 296 -26.38 -9.47 -32.42
CA VAL A 296 -25.07 -8.84 -32.32
C VAL A 296 -24.19 -9.62 -31.33
N GLN A 297 -24.75 -10.10 -30.21
CA GLN A 297 -24.04 -10.93 -29.24
C GLN A 297 -23.60 -12.25 -29.86
N MET A 298 -24.51 -12.97 -30.52
CA MET A 298 -24.22 -14.22 -31.20
C MET A 298 -23.13 -14.06 -32.28
N ASN A 299 -23.09 -12.93 -33.01
CA ASN A 299 -22.05 -12.70 -34.04
C ASN A 299 -20.66 -12.55 -33.40
N ARG A 300 -20.59 -11.90 -32.23
CA ARG A 300 -19.35 -11.77 -31.48
C ARG A 300 -18.89 -13.12 -30.93
N ASP A 301 -19.81 -13.89 -30.39
CA ASP A 301 -19.50 -15.20 -29.83
C ASP A 301 -18.93 -16.12 -30.93
N VAL A 302 -19.51 -16.10 -32.14
CA VAL A 302 -18.97 -16.80 -33.33
C VAL A 302 -17.57 -16.30 -33.72
N ARG A 303 -17.32 -14.98 -33.72
CA ARG A 303 -15.97 -14.44 -34.03
C ARG A 303 -14.93 -14.81 -32.97
N ASN A 304 -15.34 -14.85 -31.70
CA ASN A 304 -14.47 -15.23 -30.59
C ASN A 304 -14.14 -16.72 -30.62
N THR A 305 -15.11 -17.59 -30.94
CA THR A 305 -14.86 -19.03 -31.11
C THR A 305 -13.99 -19.33 -32.33
N ILE A 306 -14.13 -18.58 -33.43
CA ILE A 306 -13.18 -18.66 -34.57
C ILE A 306 -11.76 -18.29 -34.16
N LYS A 307 -11.56 -17.23 -33.37
CA LYS A 307 -10.23 -16.87 -32.85
C LYS A 307 -9.64 -17.94 -31.91
N LEU A 308 -10.48 -18.61 -31.14
CA LEU A 308 -10.06 -19.73 -30.27
C LEU A 308 -9.70 -20.97 -31.10
N ALA A 309 -10.42 -21.22 -32.20
CA ALA A 309 -10.06 -22.24 -33.17
C ALA A 309 -8.72 -21.94 -33.85
N GLU A 310 -8.46 -20.68 -34.25
CA GLU A 310 -7.15 -20.25 -34.78
C GLU A 310 -6.01 -20.41 -33.76
N GLN A 311 -6.32 -20.40 -32.46
CA GLN A 311 -5.38 -20.65 -31.37
C GLN A 311 -5.22 -22.15 -31.03
N GLY A 312 -5.93 -23.04 -31.74
CA GLY A 312 -5.80 -24.50 -31.63
C GLY A 312 -6.58 -25.14 -30.48
N VAL A 313 -7.64 -24.49 -29.97
CA VAL A 313 -8.50 -25.08 -28.94
C VAL A 313 -9.42 -26.15 -29.55
N GLU A 314 -9.29 -27.39 -29.06
CA GLU A 314 -10.00 -28.55 -29.57
C GLU A 314 -11.53 -28.42 -29.38
N GLY A 315 -12.31 -28.57 -30.45
CA GLY A 315 -13.78 -28.46 -30.43
C GLY A 315 -14.35 -27.06 -30.73
N ALA A 316 -13.54 -26.00 -30.72
CA ALA A 316 -14.00 -24.64 -30.98
C ALA A 316 -14.50 -24.41 -32.42
N GLU A 317 -13.97 -25.16 -33.40
CA GLU A 317 -14.44 -25.11 -34.80
C GLU A 317 -15.86 -25.64 -34.96
N ILE A 318 -16.18 -26.75 -34.28
CA ILE A 318 -17.50 -27.40 -34.34
C ILE A 318 -18.53 -26.50 -33.64
N GLU A 319 -18.17 -25.89 -32.51
CA GLU A 319 -19.03 -24.94 -31.81
C GLU A 319 -19.28 -23.66 -32.62
N ALA A 320 -18.25 -23.13 -33.31
CA ALA A 320 -18.40 -22.00 -34.22
C ALA A 320 -19.32 -22.32 -35.40
N GLU A 321 -19.21 -23.52 -35.96
CA GLU A 321 -20.05 -23.98 -37.08
C GLU A 321 -21.51 -24.20 -36.65
N ILE A 322 -21.74 -24.80 -35.48
CA ILE A 322 -23.10 -24.98 -34.91
C ILE A 322 -23.73 -23.63 -34.57
N ALA A 323 -22.97 -22.71 -33.97
CA ALA A 323 -23.45 -21.36 -33.66
C ALA A 323 -23.75 -20.55 -34.94
N SER A 324 -22.92 -20.70 -35.98
CA SER A 324 -23.14 -20.08 -37.29
C SER A 324 -24.32 -20.72 -38.06
N ALA A 325 -24.63 -21.99 -37.84
CA ALA A 325 -25.78 -22.67 -38.45
C ALA A 325 -27.09 -22.34 -37.73
N ALA A 326 -27.06 -22.20 -36.40
CA ALA A 326 -28.19 -21.72 -35.61
C ALA A 326 -28.61 -20.28 -35.97
N MET A 327 -27.70 -19.52 -36.56
CA MET A 327 -27.91 -18.15 -37.06
C MET A 327 -28.76 -18.04 -38.33
N GLY A 328 -29.37 -19.10 -38.88
CA GLY A 328 -30.13 -19.13 -40.14
C GLY A 328 -31.19 -18.02 -40.37
N VAL A 329 -30.75 -16.77 -40.50
CA VAL A 329 -31.49 -15.52 -40.51
C VAL A 329 -30.76 -14.58 -41.47
N ASN A 330 -31.46 -14.13 -42.51
CA ASN A 330 -30.91 -13.20 -43.50
C ASN A 330 -30.67 -11.82 -42.85
N LEU A 331 -29.53 -11.20 -43.18
CA LEU A 331 -29.13 -9.85 -42.76
C LEU A 331 -30.23 -8.79 -43.00
N GLU A 332 -31.11 -9.01 -43.98
CA GLU A 332 -32.25 -8.16 -44.34
C GLU A 332 -33.43 -8.20 -43.35
N GLN A 333 -33.68 -9.34 -42.70
CA GLN A 333 -34.73 -9.46 -41.65
C GLN A 333 -34.29 -8.85 -40.31
N MET A 334 -32.99 -8.76 -40.08
CA MET A 334 -32.44 -8.05 -38.92
C MET A 334 -32.51 -6.53 -39.07
N LEU A 335 -32.41 -6.01 -40.31
CA LEU A 335 -32.53 -4.58 -40.61
C LEU A 335 -33.98 -4.08 -40.64
N SER A 336 -34.96 -4.98 -40.82
CA SER A 336 -36.39 -4.63 -40.80
C SER A 336 -36.97 -4.47 -39.38
N GLY A 337 -36.26 -4.91 -38.33
CA GLY A 337 -36.67 -4.73 -36.94
C GLY A 337 -37.72 -5.71 -36.42
N ASP A 338 -38.03 -6.80 -37.14
CA ASP A 338 -39.12 -7.74 -36.82
C ASP A 338 -38.77 -8.81 -35.76
N ILE A 339 -37.71 -8.61 -34.98
CA ILE A 339 -37.38 -9.52 -33.87
C ILE A 339 -37.88 -8.89 -32.57
N GLU A 340 -39.07 -9.31 -32.11
CA GLU A 340 -39.53 -9.05 -30.74
C GLU A 340 -38.69 -9.85 -29.74
N VAL A 341 -37.48 -9.36 -29.45
CA VAL A 341 -36.74 -9.80 -28.28
C VAL A 341 -37.14 -8.88 -27.13
N LYS A 342 -37.72 -9.47 -26.07
CA LYS A 342 -37.88 -8.75 -24.82
C LYS A 342 -36.50 -8.53 -24.22
N PRO A 343 -36.04 -7.27 -24.04
CA PRO A 343 -34.76 -7.01 -23.40
C PRO A 343 -34.79 -7.58 -21.97
N GLU A 344 -33.71 -8.25 -21.57
CA GLU A 344 -33.54 -8.59 -20.16
C GLU A 344 -33.44 -7.29 -19.34
N GLU A 345 -34.23 -7.18 -18.27
CA GLU A 345 -34.19 -6.01 -17.39
C GLU A 345 -32.80 -5.84 -16.77
N GLU A 346 -32.29 -4.60 -16.74
CA GLU A 346 -31.04 -4.29 -16.06
C GLU A 346 -31.18 -4.64 -14.57
N LYS A 347 -30.36 -5.60 -14.11
CA LYS A 347 -30.25 -5.90 -12.68
C LYS A 347 -29.64 -4.70 -11.98
N GLU A 348 -30.40 -4.09 -11.06
CA GLU A 348 -29.89 -3.03 -10.20
C GLU A 348 -28.66 -3.49 -9.40
N ALA A 349 -27.69 -2.59 -9.26
CA ALA A 349 -26.46 -2.87 -8.52
C ALA A 349 -26.80 -3.17 -7.05
N LYS A 350 -26.47 -4.38 -6.58
CA LYS A 350 -26.68 -4.77 -5.18
C LYS A 350 -25.58 -4.21 -4.30
N GLN A 351 -25.97 -3.68 -3.16
CA GLN A 351 -25.06 -3.25 -2.12
C GLN A 351 -24.28 -4.45 -1.55
N VAL A 352 -22.95 -4.39 -1.54
CA VAL A 352 -22.08 -5.50 -1.12
C VAL A 352 -21.86 -5.49 0.40
N VAL A 353 -21.85 -4.30 1.02
CA VAL A 353 -21.59 -4.10 2.46
C VAL A 353 -22.59 -3.10 3.03
N PRO A 354 -23.10 -3.25 4.26
CA PRO A 354 -23.95 -2.24 4.88
C PRO A 354 -23.22 -0.88 4.99
N LEU A 355 -23.95 0.20 4.67
CA LEU A 355 -23.44 1.58 4.61
C LEU A 355 -23.02 2.08 5.99
N LEU A 356 -23.89 1.85 6.98
CA LEU A 356 -23.67 2.14 8.38
C LEU A 356 -23.48 0.81 9.12
N GLY A 357 -22.61 0.80 10.13
CA GLY A 357 -22.37 -0.40 10.93
C GLY A 357 -23.71 -0.92 11.44
N GLN A 358 -23.99 -2.21 11.23
CA GLN A 358 -25.11 -2.85 11.88
C GLN A 358 -24.80 -2.87 13.39
N GLN A 359 -25.29 -1.86 14.11
CA GLN A 359 -25.66 -2.11 15.49
C GLN A 359 -26.73 -3.19 15.40
N LEU A 360 -26.39 -4.38 15.89
CA LEU A 360 -27.36 -5.40 16.25
C LEU A 360 -28.34 -4.74 17.23
N LEU A 361 -29.42 -4.17 16.68
CA LEU A 361 -30.65 -3.92 17.42
C LEU A 361 -31.31 -5.29 17.65
N SER A 362 -30.66 -6.11 18.47
CA SER A 362 -31.31 -7.22 19.16
C SER A 362 -32.03 -6.64 20.36
N LEU A 363 -33.14 -5.94 20.14
CA LEU A 363 -34.11 -5.56 21.16
C LEU A 363 -35.42 -5.22 20.44
N PHE A 364 -36.18 -6.26 20.11
CA PHE A 364 -37.62 -6.41 20.41
C PHE A 364 -38.00 -7.90 20.34
#